data_AF-A3F7G0-F1
#
_entry.id   AF-A3F7G0-F1
#
_cell.length_a   1.000
_cell.length_b   1.000
_cell.length_c   1.000
_cell.angle_alpha   90.00
_cell.angle_beta   90.00
_cell.angle_gamma   90.00
#
_symmetry.space_group_name_H-M   'P 1'
#
loop_
_entity.id
_entity.type
_entity.pdbx_description
1 polymer ?
#
loop_
_entity_poly.entity_id
_entity_poly.type
_entity_poly.pdbx_seq_one_letter_code
_entity_poly.pdbx_strand_id
1 'polypeptide(L)' 'WTMGFNQHTRGTWVSNLVYNVHLLTGKISRPGENPMSLTGQPSACGTAREV' A
#
# COMPACT_ATOMS: atom_id res chain seq x y z
N TRP A 1 -1.01 4.29 3.61
CA TRP A 1 0.27 4.42 4.34
C TRP A 1 1.39 4.73 3.35
N THR A 2 2.60 5.09 3.79
CA THR A 2 3.71 5.49 2.90
C THR A 2 5.06 4.95 3.43
N MET A 3 6.15 5.66 3.15
CA MET A 3 7.52 5.34 3.56
C MET A 3 7.67 4.90 5.02
N GLY A 4 7.16 5.67 6.00
CA GLY A 4 7.42 5.35 7.41
C GLY A 4 6.95 3.95 7.83
N PHE A 5 5.72 3.59 7.46
CA PHE A 5 5.14 2.27 7.74
C PHE A 5 5.89 1.14 7.01
N ASN A 6 6.41 1.43 5.82
CA ASN A 6 7.12 0.48 4.98
C ASN A 6 8.60 0.29 5.37
N GLN A 7 9.20 1.23 6.11
CA GLN A 7 10.61 1.16 6.55
C GLN A 7 10.81 0.38 7.86
N HIS A 8 9.73 0.00 8.54
CA HIS A 8 9.83 -0.84 9.73
C HIS A 8 10.40 -2.23 9.38
N THR A 9 11.13 -2.87 10.29
CA THR A 9 11.66 -4.25 10.13
C THR A 9 10.58 -5.30 9.80
N ARG A 10 9.34 -4.97 10.14
CA ARG A 10 8.13 -5.76 9.87
C ARG A 10 7.23 -5.13 8.81
N GLY A 11 7.71 -4.19 8.00
CA GLY A 11 6.88 -3.40 7.06
C GLY A 11 6.01 -4.26 6.13
N THR A 12 6.53 -5.39 5.67
CA THR A 12 5.78 -6.38 4.88
C THR A 12 4.62 -6.99 5.65
N TRP A 13 4.83 -7.37 6.92
CA TRP A 13 3.79 -7.91 7.78
C TRP A 13 2.68 -6.90 8.03
N VAL A 14 3.05 -5.65 8.32
CA VAL A 14 2.04 -4.64 8.62
C VAL A 14 1.25 -4.25 7.35
N SER A 15 1.90 -4.25 6.18
CA SER A 15 1.19 -4.08 4.90
C SER A 15 0.16 -5.20 4.67
N ASN A 16 0.55 -6.46 4.86
CA ASN A 16 -0.37 -7.60 4.74
C ASN A 16 -1.54 -7.53 5.72
N LEU A 17 -1.30 -7.10 6.96
CA LEU A 17 -2.37 -6.90 7.95
C LEU A 17 -3.40 -5.87 7.48
N VAL A 18 -2.96 -4.75 6.88
CA VAL A 18 -3.89 -3.74 6.37
C VAL A 18 -4.75 -4.31 5.24
N TYR A 19 -4.17 -5.05 4.30
CA TYR A 19 -4.94 -5.72 3.25
C TYR A 19 -5.93 -6.73 3.82
N ASN A 20 -5.51 -7.57 4.77
CA ASN A 20 -6.36 -8.58 5.39
C ASN A 20 -7.55 -7.96 6.14
N VAL A 21 -7.36 -6.84 6.85
CA VAL A 21 -8.48 -6.14 7.51
C VAL A 21 -9.50 -5.63 6.51
N HIS A 22 -9.07 -5.08 5.38
CA HIS A 22 -9.99 -4.59 4.34
C HIS A 22 -10.72 -5.75 3.64
N LEU A 23 -10.04 -6.88 3.46
CA LEU A 23 -10.65 -8.11 2.94
C LEU A 23 -11.73 -8.64 3.91
N LEU A 24 -11.39 -8.80 5.19
CA LEU A 24 -12.28 -9.33 6.22
C LEU A 24 -13.50 -8.45 6.48
N THR A 25 -13.35 -7.13 6.33
CA THR A 25 -14.45 -6.16 6.52
C THR A 25 -15.25 -5.91 5.23
N GLY A 26 -14.93 -6.61 4.13
CA GLY A 26 -15.64 -6.47 2.86
C GLY A 26 -15.48 -5.09 2.21
N LYS A 27 -14.41 -4.37 2.55
CA LYS A 27 -14.09 -3.04 2.01
C LYS A 27 -13.39 -3.10 0.65
N ILE A 28 -12.85 -4.27 0.31
CA ILE A 28 -12.23 -4.47 -1.00
C ILE A 28 -13.27 -4.28 -2.12
N SER A 29 -12.86 -3.59 -3.18
CA SER A 29 -13.68 -3.27 -4.36
C SER A 29 -14.83 -2.28 -4.12
N ARG A 30 -14.83 -1.56 -2.99
CA ARG A 30 -15.74 -0.44 -2.75
C ARG A 30 -15.05 0.90 -3.03
N PRO A 31 -15.67 1.82 -3.78
CA PRO A 31 -15.09 3.14 -4.02
C PRO A 31 -14.77 3.86 -2.71
N GLY A 32 -13.53 4.33 -2.57
CA GLY A 32 -13.07 5.08 -1.39
C GLY A 32 -12.70 4.25 -0.16
N GLU A 33 -12.98 2.94 -0.12
CA GLU A 33 -12.69 2.10 1.05
C GLU A 33 -11.46 1.20 0.89
N ASN A 34 -10.87 1.12 -0.30
CA ASN A 34 -9.73 0.22 -0.54
C ASN A 34 -8.46 0.66 0.22
N PRO A 35 -7.62 -0.31 0.65
CA PRO A 35 -6.33 -0.01 1.26
C PRO A 35 -5.42 0.75 0.28
N MET A 36 -5.08 2.00 0.61
CA MET A 36 -4.27 2.87 -0.25
C MET A 36 -2.89 3.16 0.35
N SER A 37 -1.84 2.70 -0.33
CA SER A 37 -0.46 3.08 -0.06
C SER A 37 -0.03 4.20 -1.01
N LEU A 38 0.42 5.35 -0.50
CA LEU A 38 0.86 6.46 -1.35
C LEU A 38 2.32 6.27 -1.74
N THR A 39 2.60 6.55 -3.01
CA THR A 39 3.96 6.64 -3.53
C THR A 39 4.54 8.03 -3.30
N GLY A 40 5.87 8.11 -3.19
CA GLY A 40 6.56 9.36 -2.90
C GLY A 40 6.60 10.31 -4.09
N GLN A 41 7.33 9.94 -5.15
CA GLN A 41 7.44 10.77 -6.35
C GLN A 41 6.19 10.63 -7.23
N PRO A 42 5.78 11.70 -7.93
CA PRO A 42 4.61 11.66 -8.82
C PRO A 42 4.70 10.56 -9.89
N SER A 43 5.88 10.33 -10.45
CA SER A 43 6.12 9.31 -11.47
C SER A 43 6.61 7.97 -10.91
N ALA A 44 6.66 7.79 -9.59
CA ALA A 44 7.27 6.59 -8.98
C ALA A 44 6.66 5.26 -9.48
N CYS A 45 5.36 5.24 -9.79
CA CYS A 45 4.70 4.05 -10.35
C CYS A 45 4.91 3.88 -11.86
N GLY A 46 5.24 4.96 -12.58
CA GLY A 46 5.35 4.98 -14.04
C GLY A 46 6.78 5.01 -14.57
N THR A 47 7.77 5.24 -13.71
CA THR A 47 9.18 5.20 -14.10
C THR A 47 9.58 3.76 -14.44
N ALA A 48 9.78 3.47 -15.72
CA ALA A 48 10.56 2.32 -16.12
C ALA A 48 12.02 2.60 -15.76
N ARG A 49 12.66 1.71 -15.00
CA ARG A 49 14.12 1.77 -14.86
C ARG A 49 14.70 1.52 -16.25
N GLU A 50 15.32 2.53 -16.85
CA GLU A 50 16.25 2.31 -17.95
C GLU A 50 17.42 1.50 -17.38
N VAL A 51 17.59 0.29 -17.90
CA VAL A 51 18.74 -0.60 -17.65
C VAL A 51 19.62 -0.66 -18.88
#